data_AF-A0A2N5SZL1-F1
#
_entry.id   AF-A0A2N5SZL1-F1
#
_cell.length_a   1.000
_cell.length_b   1.000
_cell.length_c   1.000
_cell.angle_alpha   90.00
_cell.angle_beta   90.00
_cell.angle_gamma   90.00
#
_symmetry.space_group_name_H-M   'P 1'
#
loop_
_entity.id
_entity.type
_entity.pdbx_description
1 polymer ?
#
loop_
_entity_poly.entity_id
_entity_poly.type
_entity_poly.pdbx_seq_one_letter_code
_entity_poly.pdbx_strand_id
1 'polypeptide(L)'
;MPKELAKPKQTRKRIPRTCAQAGQKRKQKCDSLKPCAVCKLRGEADLCDYSGAQPTRVLDEEDEATNQVSAEELKILRQQVDDLEHAVTLVVNRSPSGTSPNYLIMM
;
A
#
# COMPACT_ATOMS: atom_id res chain seq x y z
N MET A 1 -42.62 41.73 30.39
CA MET A 1 -42.62 40.95 29.13
C MET A 1 -41.70 39.75 29.30
N PRO A 2 -42.17 38.50 29.19
CA PRO A 2 -41.32 37.34 29.40
C PRO A 2 -40.35 37.17 28.23
N LYS A 3 -39.06 37.03 28.53
CA LYS A 3 -38.01 36.74 27.56
C LYS A 3 -38.11 35.26 27.18
N GLU A 4 -38.59 34.97 25.98
CA GLU A 4 -38.49 33.63 25.40
C GLU A 4 -37.03 33.22 25.28
N LEU A 5 -36.68 32.11 25.90
CA LEU A 5 -35.39 31.44 25.77
C LEU A 5 -35.34 30.77 24.39
N ALA A 6 -34.84 31.48 23.40
CA ALA A 6 -34.62 30.95 22.07
C ALA A 6 -33.67 29.74 22.13
N LYS A 7 -34.15 28.57 21.72
CA LYS A 7 -33.34 27.34 21.63
C LYS A 7 -32.15 27.57 20.68
N PRO A 8 -30.93 27.15 21.03
CA PRO A 8 -29.77 27.34 20.16
C PRO A 8 -30.01 26.62 18.82
N LYS A 9 -29.82 27.36 17.73
CA LYS A 9 -29.95 26.86 16.37
C LYS A 9 -28.96 25.71 16.18
N GLN A 10 -29.45 24.49 15.97
CA GLN A 10 -28.60 23.32 15.78
C GLN A 10 -27.79 23.49 14.49
N THR A 11 -26.53 23.87 14.61
CA THR A 11 -25.61 24.03 13.46
C THR A 11 -24.96 22.68 13.15
N ARG A 12 -24.91 22.34 11.86
CA ARG A 12 -24.31 21.08 11.38
C ARG A 12 -22.82 21.03 11.78
N LYS A 13 -22.35 19.87 12.23
CA LYS A 13 -20.94 19.65 12.58
C LYS A 13 -20.06 19.92 11.35
N ARG A 14 -18.99 20.70 11.52
CA ARG A 14 -18.01 21.00 10.48
C ARG A 14 -17.21 19.74 10.13
N ILE A 15 -17.12 19.42 8.85
CA ILE A 15 -16.30 18.32 8.34
C ILE A 15 -14.87 18.86 8.08
N PRO A 16 -13.81 18.22 8.59
CA PRO A 16 -12.43 18.61 8.32
C PRO A 16 -12.05 18.34 6.85
N ARG A 17 -11.06 19.07 6.32
CA ARG A 17 -10.56 18.88 4.95
C ARG A 17 -9.23 18.12 4.85
N THR A 18 -8.66 17.79 5.99
CA THR A 18 -7.33 17.18 6.11
C THR A 18 -7.42 15.68 6.36
N CYS A 19 -6.47 14.88 5.88
CA CYS A 19 -6.44 13.44 6.18
C CYS A 19 -6.29 13.17 7.69
N ALA A 20 -6.71 11.98 8.11
CA ALA A 20 -6.66 11.54 9.50
C ALA A 20 -5.22 11.54 10.05
N GLN A 21 -4.25 11.09 9.25
CA GLN A 21 -2.85 11.00 9.69
C GLN A 21 -2.20 12.37 9.87
N ALA A 22 -2.17 13.20 8.82
CA ALA A 22 -1.46 14.47 8.86
C ALA A 22 -2.21 15.51 9.69
N GLY A 23 -3.52 15.70 9.45
CA GLY A 23 -4.28 16.80 10.06
C GLY A 23 -4.78 16.50 11.46
N GLN A 24 -5.32 15.30 11.71
CA GLN A 24 -5.95 14.97 12.99
C GLN A 24 -4.94 14.39 13.98
N LYS A 25 -4.17 13.38 13.57
CA LYS A 25 -3.22 12.67 14.44
C LYS A 25 -1.93 13.47 14.67
N ARG A 26 -1.35 14.03 13.60
CA ARG A 26 -0.04 14.70 13.65
C ARG A 26 -0.10 16.22 13.75
N LYS A 27 -1.28 16.82 13.52
CA LYS A 27 -1.50 18.28 13.48
C LYS A 27 -0.52 19.01 12.53
N GLN A 28 -0.14 18.33 11.45
CA GLN A 28 0.74 18.84 10.39
C GLN A 28 -0.09 19.40 9.23
N LYS A 29 0.52 20.29 8.43
CA LYS A 29 -0.11 20.81 7.22
C LYS A 29 -0.39 19.66 6.24
N CYS A 30 -1.65 19.51 5.84
CA CYS A 30 -2.09 18.53 4.85
C CYS A 30 -2.37 19.25 3.53
N ASP A 31 -1.69 18.81 2.47
CA ASP A 31 -1.87 19.25 1.07
C ASP A 31 -3.20 18.76 0.46
N SER A 32 -4.00 17.99 1.20
CA SER A 32 -5.33 17.52 0.81
C SER A 32 -5.35 16.65 -0.47
N LEU A 33 -4.19 16.17 -0.92
CA LEU A 33 -4.04 15.15 -1.96
C LEU A 33 -4.17 13.74 -1.35
N LYS A 34 -4.60 12.76 -2.13
CA LYS A 34 -4.66 11.35 -1.71
C LYS A 34 -3.69 10.53 -2.57
N PRO A 35 -2.66 9.89 -1.98
CA PRO A 35 -2.15 10.11 -0.63
C PRO A 35 -1.50 11.50 -0.49
N CYS A 36 -1.51 12.06 0.73
CA CYS A 36 -0.96 13.39 0.97
C CYS A 36 0.58 13.32 1.04
N ALA A 37 1.29 14.39 0.66
CA ALA A 37 2.75 14.40 0.58
C ALA A 37 3.42 13.96 1.90
N VAL A 38 2.85 14.34 3.04
CA VAL A 38 3.36 13.97 4.37
C VAL A 38 3.25 12.45 4.63
N CYS A 39 2.16 11.81 4.17
CA CYS A 39 2.02 10.36 4.30
C CYS A 39 2.91 9.62 3.32
N LYS A 40 3.07 10.14 2.10
CA LYS A 40 3.96 9.59 1.08
C LYS A 40 5.43 9.60 1.53
N LEU A 41 5.92 10.73 2.06
CA LEU A 41 7.30 10.87 2.55
C LEU A 41 7.62 9.96 3.75
N ARG A 42 6.60 9.47 4.45
CA ARG A 42 6.76 8.59 5.62
C ARG A 42 6.60 7.11 5.29
N GLY A 43 6.31 6.76 4.04
CA GLY A 43 5.99 5.38 3.66
C GLY A 43 4.65 4.89 4.20
N GLU A 44 3.73 5.80 4.55
CA GLU A 44 2.42 5.48 5.11
C GLU A 44 1.30 5.89 4.15
N ALA A 45 1.55 5.80 2.84
CA ALA A 45 0.58 6.16 1.82
C ALA A 45 -0.72 5.35 1.98
N ASP A 46 -0.61 4.07 2.31
CA ASP A 46 -1.73 3.15 2.51
C ASP A 46 -2.60 3.51 3.71
N LEU A 47 -2.04 4.23 4.69
CA LEU A 47 -2.75 4.69 5.88
C LEU A 47 -3.34 6.10 5.72
N CYS A 48 -3.15 6.75 4.57
CA CYS A 48 -3.61 8.11 4.30
C CYS A 48 -5.11 8.17 4.01
N ASP A 49 -5.91 8.20 5.08
CA ASP A 49 -7.36 8.14 4.99
C ASP A 49 -8.05 9.51 5.13
N TYR A 50 -9.13 9.68 4.36
CA TYR A 50 -10.03 10.84 4.34
C TYR A 50 -11.49 10.46 4.66
N SER A 51 -11.81 9.23 5.09
CA SER A 51 -13.18 8.76 5.37
C SER A 51 -14.02 9.65 6.31
N GLY A 52 -13.38 10.46 7.17
CA GLY A 52 -14.02 11.47 8.03
C GLY A 52 -13.83 12.93 7.59
N ALA A 53 -13.28 13.16 6.40
CA ALA A 53 -12.94 14.45 5.83
C ALA A 53 -13.56 14.61 4.43
N GLN A 54 -13.75 15.84 3.95
CA GLN A 54 -14.02 16.09 2.54
C GLN A 54 -12.72 16.56 1.88
N PRO A 55 -12.01 15.70 1.12
CA PRO A 55 -10.89 16.15 0.29
C PRO A 55 -11.37 17.24 -0.66
N THR A 56 -10.58 18.30 -0.84
CA THR A 56 -10.90 19.39 -1.78
C THR A 56 -10.81 18.94 -3.24
N ARG A 57 -10.06 17.87 -3.52
CA ARG A 57 -9.95 17.20 -4.81
C ARG A 57 -9.82 15.71 -4.56
N VAL A 58 -10.85 14.96 -4.92
CA VAL A 58 -10.64 13.56 -5.32
C VAL A 58 -10.02 13.72 -6.71
N LEU A 59 -8.71 13.49 -6.85
CA LEU A 59 -8.22 13.13 -8.17
C LEU A 59 -8.90 11.79 -8.42
N ASP A 60 -9.81 11.78 -9.38
CA ASP A 60 -10.59 10.60 -9.73
C ASP A 60 -9.67 9.38 -9.82
N GLU A 61 -10.21 8.23 -9.44
CA GLU A 61 -9.54 6.93 -9.30
C GLU A 61 -8.88 6.41 -10.61
N GLU A 62 -8.68 7.27 -11.61
CA GLU A 62 -8.07 6.97 -12.89
C GLU A 62 -6.56 6.69 -12.81
N ASP A 63 -5.87 7.06 -11.72
CA ASP A 63 -4.45 6.71 -11.51
C ASP A 63 -4.24 5.33 -10.84
N GLU A 64 -5.28 4.65 -10.36
CA GLU A 64 -5.20 3.22 -9.99
C GLU A 64 -5.13 2.29 -11.22
N ALA A 65 -5.36 2.82 -12.43
CA ALA A 65 -5.27 2.05 -13.67
C ALA A 65 -3.84 1.65 -14.06
N THR A 66 -2.81 2.31 -13.50
CA THR A 66 -1.41 2.01 -13.84
C THR A 66 -0.84 0.79 -13.11
N ASN A 67 -1.61 0.19 -12.19
CA ASN A 67 -1.23 -1.02 -11.46
C ASN A 67 -2.20 -2.19 -11.72
N GLN A 68 -2.93 -2.15 -12.84
CA GLN A 68 -3.74 -3.28 -13.28
C GLN A 68 -2.82 -4.33 -13.92
N VAL A 69 -2.26 -5.21 -13.09
CA VAL A 69 -1.71 -6.48 -13.59
C VAL A 69 -2.87 -7.22 -14.24
N SER A 70 -2.82 -7.41 -15.55
CA SER A 70 -3.86 -8.12 -16.27
C SER A 70 -3.96 -9.54 -15.72
N ALA A 71 -5.16 -10.14 -15.79
CA ALA A 71 -5.36 -11.52 -15.36
C ALA A 71 -4.41 -12.49 -16.07
N GLU A 72 -3.94 -12.13 -17.26
CA GLU A 72 -2.98 -12.91 -18.04
C GLU A 72 -1.55 -12.79 -17.50
N GLU A 73 -1.09 -11.58 -17.18
CA GLU A 73 0.21 -11.38 -16.51
C GLU A 73 0.27 -12.09 -15.16
N LEU A 74 -0.86 -12.12 -14.43
CA LEU A 74 -0.96 -12.81 -13.14
C LEU A 74 -0.85 -14.33 -13.30
N LYS A 75 -1.38 -14.91 -14.38
CA LYS A 75 -1.18 -16.35 -14.71
C LYS A 75 0.26 -16.63 -15.07
N ILE A 76 0.89 -15.77 -15.88
CA ILE A 76 2.30 -15.93 -16.28
C ILE A 76 3.19 -15.89 -15.04
N LEU A 77 2.98 -14.94 -14.13
CA LEU A 77 3.73 -14.82 -12.89
C LEU A 77 3.57 -16.05 -11.99
N ARG A 78 2.36 -16.60 -11.88
CA ARG A 78 2.12 -17.84 -11.12
C ARG A 78 2.89 -19.02 -11.72
N GLN A 79 2.84 -19.19 -13.03
CA GLN A 79 3.58 -20.25 -13.71
C GLN A 79 5.10 -20.11 -13.50
N GLN A 80 5.63 -18.88 -13.59
CA GLN A 80 7.05 -18.63 -13.35
C GLN A 80 7.48 -18.98 -11.93
N VAL A 81 6.64 -18.70 -10.93
CA VAL A 81 6.90 -19.08 -9.54
C VAL A 81 6.88 -20.60 -9.39
N ASP A 82 5.89 -21.28 -9.96
CA ASP A 82 5.80 -22.75 -9.91
C ASP A 82 7.03 -23.41 -10.56
N ASP A 83 7.47 -22.91 -11.72
CA ASP A 83 8.65 -23.42 -12.44
C ASP A 83 9.94 -23.21 -11.62
N LEU A 84 10.09 -22.05 -10.98
CA LEU A 84 11.21 -21.74 -10.10
C LEU A 84 11.24 -22.64 -8.87
N GLU A 85 10.09 -22.86 -8.22
CA GLU A 85 9.99 -23.76 -7.07
C GLU A 85 10.35 -25.20 -7.45
N HIS A 86 9.91 -25.68 -8.62
CA HIS A 86 10.29 -26.99 -9.13
C HIS A 86 11.80 -27.07 -9.41
N ALA A 87 12.38 -26.06 -10.06
CA ALA A 87 13.82 -26.03 -10.35
C ALA A 87 14.66 -26.02 -9.07
N VAL A 88 14.29 -25.21 -8.08
CA VAL A 88 14.96 -25.16 -6.77
C VAL A 88 14.83 -26.52 -6.06
N THR A 89 13.65 -27.13 -6.08
CA THR A 89 13.42 -28.45 -5.49
C THR A 89 14.30 -29.51 -6.13
N LEU A 90 14.48 -29.49 -7.46
CA LEU A 90 15.37 -30.40 -8.16
C LEU A 90 16.84 -30.18 -7.81
N VAL A 91 17.30 -28.93 -7.70
CA VAL A 91 18.69 -28.61 -7.32
C VAL A 91 18.98 -29.00 -5.88
N VAL A 92 18.07 -28.72 -4.96
CA VAL A 92 18.24 -29.04 -3.53
C VAL A 92 18.19 -30.55 -3.28
N ASN A 93 17.32 -31.28 -3.99
CA ASN A 93 17.22 -32.74 -3.85
C ASN A 93 18.24 -33.51 -4.70
N ARG A 94 19.03 -32.83 -5.55
CA ARG A 94 20.16 -33.44 -6.24
C ARG A 94 21.30 -33.60 -5.23
N SER A 95 21.24 -34.71 -4.48
CA SER A 95 22.37 -35.18 -3.69
C SER A 95 23.63 -35.22 -4.59
N PRO A 96 24.81 -34.79 -4.11
CA PRO A 96 26.06 -34.91 -4.83
C PRO A 96 26.52 -36.37 -4.80
N SER A 97 25.76 -37.27 -5.41
CA SER A 97 26.14 -38.66 -5.60
C SER A 97 26.78 -38.80 -6.97
N GLY A 98 28.11 -38.60 -7.00
CA GLY A 98 28.99 -39.22 -7.98
C GLY A 98 29.85 -38.28 -8.81
N THR A 99 31.07 -38.03 -8.35
CA THR A 99 32.32 -38.21 -9.13
C THR A 99 33.53 -38.05 -8.20
N SER A 100 33.95 -39.17 -7.57
CA SER A 100 35.38 -39.35 -7.26
C SER A 100 36.01 -40.03 -8.47
N PRO A 101 36.93 -39.34 -9.16
CA PRO A 101 38.19 -39.96 -9.50
C PRO A 101 39.31 -39.02 -9.02
N ASN A 102 39.80 -39.27 -7.82
CA ASN A 102 41.10 -38.77 -7.39
C ASN A 102 42.18 -39.45 -8.24
N TYR A 103 42.44 -38.88 -9.41
CA TYR A 103 43.73 -39.03 -10.09
C TYR A 103 44.62 -37.85 -9.67
N LEU A 104 45.82 -38.21 -9.20
CA LEU A 104 47.05 -37.39 -9.12
C LEU A 104 47.14 -36.35 -7.99
N ILE A 105 47.77 -36.74 -6.87
CA ILE A 105 48.93 -35.99 -6.36
C ILE A 105 50.04 -36.99 -6.02
N MET A 106 51.19 -36.79 -6.68
CA MET A 106 52.47 -37.46 -6.52
C MET A 106 52.95 -37.48 -5.05
N MET A 107 53.43 -38.63 -4.57
CA MET A 107 54.70 -38.82 -3.83
C MET A 107 55.07 -40.30 -3.79
#